data_AF-A0A2G2P9M3-F1
#
_entry.id   AF-A0A2G2P9M3-F1
#
_cell.length_a   1.000
_cell.length_b   1.000
_cell.length_c   1.000
_cell.angle_alpha   90.00
_cell.angle_beta   90.00
_cell.angle_gamma   90.00
#
_symmetry.space_group_name_H-M   'P 1'
#
loop_
_entity.id
_entity.type
_entity.pdbx_description
1 polymer ?
#
loop_
_entity_poly.entity_id
_entity_poly.type
_entity_poly.pdbx_seq_one_letter_code
_entity_poly.pdbx_strand_id
1 'polypeptide(L)' 'MKTQTLEYNKETGQITICEYDDGFLDSSTDVTDAVMTLALEKLYDDYDLDLGDELLITKKKSLKNLTKFEISNKR' A
#
# COMPACT_ATOMS: atom_id res chain seq x y z
N MET A 1 12.72 -19.32 6.21
CA MET A 1 12.11 -18.91 4.92
C MET A 1 11.85 -17.43 5.01
N LYS A 2 12.51 -16.66 4.15
CA LYS A 2 12.33 -15.20 4.13
C LYS A 2 11.12 -14.82 3.28
N THR A 3 10.23 -14.02 3.85
CA THR A 3 9.07 -13.46 3.15
C THR A 3 9.04 -11.94 3.30
N GLN A 4 8.52 -11.26 2.30
CA GLN A 4 8.36 -9.81 2.31
C GLN A 4 6.90 -9.47 2.03
N THR A 5 6.33 -8.56 2.82
CA THR A 5 4.92 -8.19 2.74
C THR A 5 4.76 -6.68 2.75
N LEU A 6 3.73 -6.18 2.06
CA LEU A 6 3.24 -4.82 2.19
C LEU A 6 2.02 -4.84 3.11
N GLU A 7 2.10 -4.14 4.24
CA GLU A 7 1.10 -4.20 5.30
C GLU A 7 0.54 -2.81 5.60
N TYR A 8 -0.78 -2.73 5.77
CA TYR A 8 -1.46 -1.50 6.19
C TYR A 8 -1.96 -1.64 7.62
N ASN A 9 -1.39 -0.83 8.52
CA ASN A 9 -1.85 -0.73 9.90
C ASN A 9 -2.93 0.35 10.00
N LYS A 10 -4.17 -0.07 10.31
CA LYS A 10 -5.32 0.84 10.43
C LYS A 10 -5.28 1.73 11.67
N GLU A 11 -4.56 1.34 12.71
CA GLU A 11 -4.48 2.09 13.96
C GLU A 11 -3.49 3.24 13.84
N THR A 12 -2.35 2.99 13.19
CA THR A 12 -1.32 4.02 12.97
C THR A 12 -1.48 4.75 11.63
N GLY A 13 -2.26 4.19 10.71
CA GLY A 13 -2.41 4.72 9.34
C GLY A 13 -1.21 4.42 8.43
N GLN A 14 -0.23 3.66 8.90
CA GLN A 14 1.02 3.43 8.18
C GLN A 14 0.92 2.27 7.20
N ILE A 15 1.63 2.41 6.07
CA ILE A 15 1.92 1.34 5.13
C ILE A 15 3.39 0.97 5.28
N THR A 16 3.66 -0.29 5.64
CA THR A 16 5.01 -0.78 5.92
C THR A 16 5.40 -1.94 5.02
N ILE A 17 6.64 -1.94 4.54
CA ILE A 17 7.28 -3.14 4.02
C ILE A 17 7.84 -3.90 5.21
N CYS A 18 7.37 -5.11 5.43
CA CYS A 18 7.85 -5.99 6.50
C CYS A 18 8.63 -7.15 5.90
N GLU A 19 9.79 -7.46 6.48
CA GLU A 19 10.57 -8.65 6.17
C GLU A 19 10.49 -9.61 7.34
N TYR A 20 10.13 -10.86 7.05
CA TYR A 20 10.04 -11.91 8.03
C TYR A 20 11.06 -13.00 7.71
N ASP A 21 11.74 -13.53 8.73
CA ASP A 21 12.54 -14.75 8.64
C ASP A 21 11.96 -15.82 9.56
N ASP A 22 11.58 -16.96 8.96
CA ASP A 22 10.90 -18.07 9.66
C ASP A 22 9.68 -17.64 10.49
N GLY A 23 8.96 -16.63 9.99
CA GLY A 23 7.73 -16.10 10.61
C GLY A 23 7.98 -15.04 11.70
N PHE A 24 9.23 -14.74 12.04
CA PHE A 24 9.58 -13.65 12.94
C PHE A 24 9.88 -12.38 12.15
N LEU A 25 9.42 -11.23 12.65
CA LEU A 25 9.71 -9.94 12.03
C LEU A 25 11.21 -9.63 12.18
N ASP A 26 11.90 -9.53 11.05
CA ASP A 26 13.33 -9.21 10.96
C ASP A 26 13.51 -7.70 10.81
N SER A 27 12.75 -7.08 9.89
CA SER A 27 12.80 -5.64 9.65
C SER A 27 11.44 -5.08 9.20
N SER A 28 11.25 -3.77 9.39
CA SER A 28 10.08 -3.05 8.89
C SER A 28 10.46 -1.63 8.47
N THR A 29 9.98 -1.19 7.32
CA THR A 29 10.21 0.16 6.79
C THR A 29 8.89 0.83 6.49
N ASP A 30 8.67 2.03 7.03
CA ASP A 30 7.52 2.88 6.69
C ASP A 30 7.70 3.44 5.27
N VAL A 31 6.71 3.17 4.41
CA VAL A 31 6.68 3.60 3.01
C VAL A 31 5.40 4.35 2.68
N THR A 32 4.69 4.85 3.71
CA THR A 32 3.37 5.48 3.58
C THR A 32 3.36 6.58 2.52
N ASP A 33 4.27 7.54 2.62
CA ASP A 33 4.33 8.68 1.69
C ASP A 33 4.61 8.23 0.26
N ALA A 34 5.59 7.34 0.07
CA ALA A 34 5.94 6.84 -1.26
C ALA A 34 4.77 6.10 -1.92
N VAL A 35 4.07 5.23 -1.19
CA VAL A 35 2.93 4.48 -1.71
C VAL A 35 1.76 5.42 -2.02
N MET A 36 1.47 6.38 -1.13
CA MET A 36 0.37 7.32 -1.33
C MET A 36 0.63 8.27 -2.50
N THR A 37 1.86 8.78 -2.66
CA THR A 37 2.23 9.60 -3.82
C THR A 37 2.06 8.80 -5.11
N LEU A 38 2.59 7.58 -5.20
CA LEU A 38 2.43 6.74 -6.40
C LEU A 38 0.97 6.41 -6.71
N ALA A 39 0.15 6.15 -5.69
CA ALA A 39 -1.28 5.91 -5.87
C ALA A 39 -2.02 7.15 -6.40
N LEU A 40 -1.66 8.35 -5.92
CA LEU A 40 -2.21 9.61 -6.42
C LEU A 40 -1.79 9.88 -7.87
N GLU A 41 -0.50 9.80 -8.19
CA GLU A 41 0.01 9.99 -9.57
C GLU A 41 -0.71 9.04 -10.55
N LYS A 42 -0.84 7.76 -10.18
CA LYS A 42 -1.56 6.79 -11.00
C LYS A 42 -3.04 7.14 -11.18
N LEU A 43 -3.71 7.67 -10.15
CA LEU A 43 -5.10 8.11 -10.26
C LEU A 43 -5.22 9.34 -11.16
N TYR A 44 -4.26 10.26 -11.13
CA TYR A 44 -4.23 11.38 -12.06
C TYR A 44 -4.09 10.88 -13.50
N ASP A 45 -3.15 9.97 -13.76
CA ASP A 45 -2.95 9.36 -15.09
C ASP A 45 -4.17 8.57 -15.57
N ASP A 46 -4.77 7.72 -14.71
CA ASP A 46 -5.88 6.84 -15.09
C ASP A 46 -7.17 7.62 -15.42
N TYR A 47 -7.31 8.84 -14.90
CA TYR A 47 -8.48 9.70 -15.09
C TYR A 47 -8.19 10.96 -15.92
N ASP A 48 -6.98 11.11 -16.47
CA ASP A 48 -6.53 12.25 -17.26
C ASP A 48 -6.78 13.60 -16.56
N LEU A 49 -6.36 13.67 -15.29
CA LEU A 49 -6.59 14.83 -14.43
C LEU A 49 -5.42 15.80 -14.46
N ASP A 50 -5.75 17.08 -14.40
CA ASP A 50 -4.78 18.17 -14.33
C ASP A 50 -4.65 18.74 -12.93
N LEU A 51 -3.62 19.57 -12.73
CA LEU A 51 -3.43 20.31 -11.50
C LEU A 51 -4.64 21.19 -11.18
N GLY A 52 -5.25 20.95 -10.04
CA GLY A 52 -6.44 21.68 -9.57
C GLY A 52 -7.74 20.91 -9.74
N ASP A 53 -7.72 19.77 -10.42
CA ASP A 53 -8.88 18.88 -10.48
C ASP A 53 -9.13 18.18 -9.15
N GLU A 54 -10.41 17.92 -8.87
CA GLU A 54 -10.87 17.29 -7.63
C GLU A 54 -11.41 15.87 -7.88
N LEU A 55 -10.99 14.93 -7.04
CA LEU A 55 -11.45 13.54 -7.07
C LEU A 55 -12.30 13.21 -5.83
N LEU A 56 -13.53 12.74 -6.05
CA LEU A 56 -14.37 12.18 -4.99
C LEU A 56 -14.24 10.65 -4.92
N ILE A 57 -13.55 10.15 -3.89
CA ILE A 57 -13.37 8.71 -3.66
C ILE A 57 -14.42 8.20 -2.67
N THR A 58 -15.28 7.28 -3.12
CA THR A 58 -16.28 6.64 -2.25
C THR A 58 -15.99 5.15 -2.08
N LYS A 59 -15.71 4.71 -0.85
CA LYS A 59 -15.51 3.29 -0.53
C LYS A 59 -16.86 2.56 -0.42
N LYS A 60 -17.16 1.66 -1.36
CA LYS A 60 -18.32 0.75 -1.23
C LYS A 60 -18.08 -0.23 -0.08
N LYS A 61 -19.04 -0.33 0.85
CA LYS A 61 -18.99 -1.22 2.04
C LYS A 61 -18.82 -2.71 1.70
N SER A 62 -19.14 -3.13 0.49
CA SER A 62 -19.05 -4.53 0.03
C SER A 62 -17.64 -4.98 -0.39
N LEU A 63 -16.67 -4.07 -0.53
CA LEU A 63 -15.30 -4.42 -0.91
C LEU A 63 -14.53 -4.98 0.29
N LYS A 64 -13.96 -6.18 0.13
CA LYS A 64 -13.14 -6.85 1.16
C LYS A 64 -11.96 -5.96 1.57
N ASN A 65 -11.73 -5.82 2.87
CA ASN A 65 -10.56 -5.14 3.40
C ASN A 65 -9.34 -6.06 3.25
N LEU A 66 -8.51 -5.81 2.23
CA LEU A 66 -7.16 -6.37 2.14
C LEU A 66 -6.21 -5.43 2.91
N THR A 67 -5.52 -5.95 3.91
CA THR A 67 -4.57 -5.20 4.75
C THR A 67 -3.14 -5.71 4.64
N LYS A 68 -2.93 -6.79 3.89
CA LYS A 68 -1.63 -7.45 3.73
C LYS A 68 -1.54 -8.08 2.35
N PHE A 69 -0.43 -7.80 1.67
CA PHE A 69 -0.08 -8.39 0.38
C PHE A 69 1.31 -9.02 0.49
N GLU A 70 1.47 -10.23 0.00
CA GLU A 70 2.78 -10.87 -0.12
C GLU A 70 3.46 -10.40 -1.40
N ILE A 71 4.71 -9.95 -1.29
CA ILE A 71 5.49 -9.46 -2.42
C ILE A 71 6.22 -10.67 -3.04
N SER A 72 5.76 -11.07 -4.22
CA SER A 72 6.40 -12.15 -4.98
C SER A 72 7.53 -11.58 -5.87
N ASN A 73 8.77 -11.66 -5.41
CA ASN A 73 9.92 -11.37 -6.25
C ASN A 73 10.17 -12.56 -7.20
N LYS A 74 9.58 -12.52 -8.40
CA LYS A 74 9.98 -13.43 -9.48
C LYS A 74 11.40 -13.05 -9.90
N ARG A 75 12.35 -13.93 -9.61
CA ARG A 75 13.71 -13.89 -10.16
C ARG A 75 13.72 -14.44 -11.58
#